data_AF-A0A960K9W5-F1
#
_entry.id   AF-A0A960K9W5-F1
#
_cell.length_a   1.000
_cell.length_b   1.000
_cell.length_c   1.000
_cell.angle_alpha   90.00
_cell.angle_beta   90.00
_cell.angle_gamma   90.00
#
_symmetry.space_group_name_H-M   'P 1'
#
loop_
_entity.id
_entity.type
_entity.pdbx_description
1 polymer ?
#
loop_
_entity_poly.entity_id
_entity_poly.type
_entity_poly.pdbx_seq_one_letter_code
_entity_poly.pdbx_strand_id
1 'polypeptide(L)' 'TLPFLACSDLAVFKAFFDRTKDWADLEEMLQAGTLDRAQTLGTLVIHLGGADPRVERLRQLGPPRREPPALS' A
#
# COMPACT_ATOMS: atom_id res chain seq x y z
N THR A 1 16.18 -5.24 22.94
CA THR A 1 14.99 -4.96 22.09
C THR A 1 15.47 -4.39 20.77
N LEU A 2 14.92 -4.86 19.66
CA LEU A 2 15.21 -4.30 18.33
C LEU A 2 14.06 -3.35 17.95
N PRO A 3 14.32 -2.07 17.67
CA PRO A 3 13.29 -1.16 17.21
C PRO A 3 12.89 -1.52 15.77
N PHE A 4 11.59 -1.75 15.56
CA PHE A 4 11.01 -1.96 14.24
C PHE A 4 10.04 -0.82 13.92
N LEU A 5 9.96 -0.48 12.63
CA LEU A 5 8.94 0.42 12.12
C LEU A 5 7.57 -0.25 12.22
N ALA A 6 6.52 0.52 12.52
CA ALA A 6 5.17 0.00 12.47
C ALA A 6 4.80 -0.35 11.02
N CYS A 7 3.84 -1.26 10.83
CA CYS A 7 3.35 -1.63 9.48
C CYS A 7 2.91 -0.40 8.67
N SER A 8 2.31 0.59 9.33
CA SER A 8 1.93 1.85 8.71
C SER A 8 3.12 2.65 8.17
N ASP A 9 4.21 2.73 8.94
CA ASP A 9 5.41 3.45 8.51
C ASP A 9 6.05 2.75 7.31
N LEU A 10 6.06 1.41 7.31
CA LEU A 10 6.52 0.61 6.18
C LEU A 10 5.68 0.85 4.92
N ALA A 11 4.36 0.94 5.05
CA ALA A 11 3.47 1.22 3.92
C ALA A 11 3.74 2.61 3.32
N VAL A 12 3.96 3.61 4.16
CA VAL A 12 4.33 4.96 3.73
C VAL A 12 5.65 4.90 2.96
N PHE A 13 6.72 4.33 3.53
CA PHE A 13 8.02 4.25 2.86
C PHE A 13 7.96 3.50 1.53
N LYS A 14 7.24 2.38 1.47
CA LYS A 14 7.00 1.61 0.24
C LYS A 14 6.38 2.49 -0.85
N ALA A 15 5.32 3.23 -0.51
CA ALA A 15 4.67 4.14 -1.46
C ALA A 15 5.59 5.30 -1.88
N PHE A 16 6.45 5.81 -0.99
CA PHE A 16 7.42 6.86 -1.32
C PHE A 16 8.50 6.39 -2.30
N PHE A 17 9.03 5.17 -2.13
CA PHE A 17 10.09 4.62 -3.00
C PHE A 17 9.60 4.26 -4.41
N ASP A 18 8.31 3.96 -4.56
CA ASP A 18 7.63 3.79 -5.85
C ASP A 18 8.27 2.76 -6.80
N ARG A 19 8.86 1.69 -6.25
CA ARG A 19 9.36 0.56 -7.05
C ARG A 19 8.26 -0.45 -7.26
N THR A 20 8.29 -1.19 -8.37
CA THR A 20 7.29 -2.24 -8.68
C THR A 20 7.10 -3.23 -7.52
N LYS A 21 8.18 -3.62 -6.83
CA LYS A 21 8.10 -4.52 -5.67
C LYS A 21 7.38 -3.90 -4.46
N ASP A 22 7.56 -2.61 -4.22
CA ASP A 22 6.93 -1.93 -3.08
C ASP A 22 5.40 -1.96 -3.19
N TRP A 23 4.88 -1.87 -4.43
CA TRP A 23 3.45 -1.99 -4.71
C TRP A 23 2.93 -3.41 -4.53
N ALA A 24 3.67 -4.43 -4.94
CA ALA A 24 3.31 -5.83 -4.64
C ALA A 24 3.23 -6.07 -3.13
N ASP A 25 4.20 -5.56 -2.36
CA ASP A 25 4.18 -5.66 -0.90
C ASP A 25 2.95 -4.94 -0.30
N LEU A 26 2.55 -3.77 -0.83
CA LEU A 26 1.34 -3.05 -0.40
C LEU A 26 0.05 -3.82 -0.72
N GLU A 27 -0.01 -4.51 -1.86
CA GLU A 27 -1.14 -5.39 -2.21
C GLU A 27 -1.25 -6.57 -1.24
N GLU A 28 -0.12 -7.18 -0.87
CA GLU A 28 -0.07 -8.25 0.13
C GLU A 28 -0.50 -7.75 1.52
N MET A 29 -0.04 -6.57 1.94
CA MET A 29 -0.48 -5.95 3.20
C MET A 29 -1.98 -5.64 3.21
N LEU A 30 -2.52 -5.18 2.07
CA LEU A 30 -3.95 -4.96 1.91
C LEU A 30 -4.73 -6.28 2.04
N GLN A 31 -4.25 -7.36 1.43
CA GLN A 31 -4.87 -8.69 1.55
C GLN A 31 -4.80 -9.24 2.97
N ALA A 32 -3.70 -9.02 3.67
CA ALA A 32 -3.51 -9.45 5.05
C ALA A 32 -4.32 -8.59 6.06
N GLY A 33 -4.95 -7.51 5.61
CA GLY A 33 -5.67 -6.58 6.49
C GLY A 33 -4.76 -5.75 7.40
N THR A 34 -3.47 -5.64 7.05
CA THR A 34 -2.45 -4.94 7.86
C THR A 34 -2.11 -3.55 7.32
N LEU A 35 -2.64 -3.20 6.14
CA LEU A 35 -2.50 -1.87 5.55
C LEU A 35 -3.57 -0.91 6.10
N ASP A 36 -3.15 0.10 6.87
CA ASP A 36 -3.97 1.28 7.12
C ASP A 36 -3.90 2.22 5.91
N ARG A 37 -4.79 1.99 4.96
CA ARG A 37 -4.86 2.76 3.70
C ARG A 37 -5.19 4.22 3.93
N ALA A 38 -6.04 4.53 4.90
CA ALA A 38 -6.48 5.91 5.17
C ALA A 38 -5.33 6.74 5.76
N GLN A 39 -4.63 6.20 6.74
CA GLN A 39 -3.45 6.84 7.33
C GLN A 39 -2.34 6.99 6.29
N THR A 40 -2.04 5.95 5.51
CA THR A 40 -1.00 5.99 4.48
C THR A 40 -1.31 7.07 3.42
N LEU A 41 -2.57 7.15 2.94
CA LEU A 41 -3.01 8.20 2.03
C LEU A 41 -2.86 9.60 2.63
N GLY A 42 -3.26 9.79 3.89
CA GLY A 42 -3.14 11.07 4.58
C GLY A 42 -1.69 11.56 4.62
N THR A 43 -0.77 10.68 5.00
CA THR A 43 0.67 10.99 5.04
C THR A 43 1.22 11.32 3.65
N LEU A 44 0.88 10.54 2.62
CA LEU A 44 1.32 10.83 1.25
C LEU A 44 0.80 12.17 0.74
N VAL A 45 -0.47 12.50 1.00
CA VAL A 45 -1.07 13.80 0.60
C VAL A 45 -0.36 14.97 1.28
N ILE A 46 -0.03 14.85 2.56
CA ILE A 46 0.67 15.89 3.33
C ILE A 46 2.06 16.17 2.73
N HIS A 47 2.78 15.14 2.30
CA HIS A 47 4.18 15.30 1.88
C HIS A 47 4.39 15.45 0.37
N LEU A 48 3.50 14.89 -0.46
CA LEU A 48 3.64 14.87 -1.92
C LEU A 48 2.58 15.73 -2.62
N GLY A 49 1.51 16.09 -1.91
CA GLY A 49 0.34 16.76 -2.47
C GLY A 49 -0.70 15.77 -3.02
N GLY A 50 -1.97 16.17 -2.98
CA GLY A 50 -3.08 15.27 -3.29
C GLY A 50 -3.22 14.82 -4.75
N ALA A 51 -2.48 15.47 -5.67
CA ALA A 51 -2.45 15.18 -7.09
C ALA A 51 -1.23 14.34 -7.52
N ASP A 52 -0.36 13.93 -6.57
CA ASP A 52 0.78 13.07 -6.89
C ASP A 52 0.28 11.71 -7.44
N PRO A 53 0.88 11.18 -8.52
CA PRO A 53 0.47 9.90 -9.11
C PRO A 53 0.46 8.73 -8.14
N ARG A 54 1.32 8.74 -7.11
CA ARG A 54 1.40 7.68 -6.10
C ARG A 54 0.20 7.72 -5.16
N VAL A 55 -0.32 8.91 -4.86
CA VAL A 55 -1.57 9.06 -4.09
C VAL A 55 -2.72 8.44 -4.87
N GLU A 56 -2.82 8.74 -6.17
CA GLU A 56 -3.87 8.19 -7.01
C GLU A 56 -3.75 6.67 -7.16
N ARG A 57 -2.53 6.17 -7.34
CA ARG A 57 -2.27 4.72 -7.39
C ARG A 57 -2.67 4.01 -6.10
N LEU A 58 -2.41 4.61 -4.92
CA LEU A 58 -2.85 4.05 -3.65
C LEU A 58 -4.37 4.10 -3.46
N ARG A 59 -5.07 5.11 -4.00
CA ARG A 59 -6.55 5.14 -4.02
C ARG A 59 -7.13 4.00 -4.85
N GLN A 60 -6.48 3.67 -5.96
CA GLN A 60 -6.88 2.61 -6.87
C GLN A 60 -6.43 1.21 -6.40
N LEU A 61 -5.66 1.13 -5.32
CA LEU A 61 -5.18 -0.14 -4.77
C LEU A 61 -6.38 -0.97 -4.28
N GLY A 62 -6.66 -2.02 -5.03
CA GLY A 62 -7.63 -3.06 -4.71
C GLY A 62 -6.95 -4.40 -4.48
N PRO A 63 -7.65 -5.37 -3.87
CA PRO A 63 -7.13 -6.73 -3.78
C PRO A 63 -6.89 -7.27 -5.19
N PRO A 64 -5.80 -8.04 -5.43
CA PRO A 64 -5.57 -8.65 -6.74
C PRO A 64 -6.77 -9.51 -7.13
N ARG A 65 -7.07 -9.51 -8.44
CA ARG A 65 -8.16 -10.30 -9.01
C ARG A 65 -7.89 -11.77 -8.72
N ARG A 66 -8.66 -12.39 -7.83
CA ARG A 66 -8.64 -13.85 -7.69
C ARG A 66 -9.14 -14.45 -9.00
N GLU A 67 -8.36 -15.36 -9.58
CA GLU A 67 -8.89 -16.27 -10.60
C GLU A 67 -10.02 -17.09 -9.95
N PRO A 68 -11.18 -17.26 -10.64
CA PRO A 68 -12.23 -18.11 -10.11
C PRO A 68 -11.69 -19.52 -9.88
N PRO A 69 -12.12 -20.23 -8.82
CA PRO A 69 -11.69 -21.60 -8.59
C PRO A 69 -12.03 -22.43 -9.83
N ALA A 70 -11.03 -23.17 -10.34
CA ALA A 70 -11.25 -24.11 -11.43
C ALA A 70 -12.35 -25.10 -11.00
N LEU A 71 -13.49 -25.06 -11.70
CA LEU A 71 -14.59 -25.99 -11.49
C LEU A 71 -14.04 -27.41 -11.64
N SER A 72 -14.05 -28.18 -10.55
CA SER A 72 -13.78 -29.62 -10.52
C SER A 72 -15.09 -30.38 -10.50
#